data_AF-A0A507EHP6-F1
#
_entry.id   AF-A0A507EHP6-F1
#
_cell.length_a   1.000
_cell.length_b   1.000
_cell.length_c   1.000
_cell.angle_alpha   90.00
_cell.angle_beta   90.00
_cell.angle_gamma   90.00
#
_symmetry.space_group_name_H-M   'P 1'
#
loop_
_entity.id
_entity.type
_entity.pdbx_description
1 polymer ?
#
loop_
_entity_poly.entity_id
_entity_poly.type
_entity_poly.pdbx_seq_one_letter_code
_entity_poly.pdbx_strand_id
1 'polypeptide(L)'
;MSNYTQLVKSLANALSPAGLAVSQPFPVQRYNNDPACSPYPLPTFDRSHSTLAILVYNSKSIWEPFIAYLAQDPASRLEGAIVHLSRISQGCPSNLPSFKGTSNPLDDFAAKTIESALLNIVPSTTQYLIRYPHNTGKEFVHFQRLCHLSGTAYRNPNCFLCVHPIHGPWMALRAVIVLDMDGPSPDEAFEEPTNPYPAGDEAVRERCSNLQQEVDVDAAPIAVALNRRWHELVEIRDLVGGFLGDRVGIHRYDELQLNYHYSKEKKYLREAVGQLKETQC
;
A
#
# COMPACT_ATOMS: atom_id res chain seq x y z
N MET A 1 1.89 16.26 -24.24
CA MET A 1 1.80 15.30 -23.12
C MET A 1 1.25 14.00 -23.68
N SER A 2 1.84 12.85 -23.34
CA SER A 2 1.32 11.55 -23.79
C SER A 2 -0.05 11.28 -23.14
N ASN A 3 -0.85 10.40 -23.76
CA ASN A 3 -2.19 10.06 -23.29
C ASN A 3 -2.17 9.52 -21.84
N TYR A 4 -1.16 8.71 -21.49
CA TYR A 4 -1.03 8.18 -20.13
C TYR A 4 -0.67 9.26 -19.10
N THR A 5 0.09 10.31 -19.45
CA THR A 5 0.44 11.37 -18.48
C THR A 5 -0.81 12.07 -17.95
N GLN A 6 -1.75 12.39 -18.84
CA GLN A 6 -2.99 13.04 -18.44
C GLN A 6 -3.87 12.10 -17.60
N LEU A 7 -3.95 10.82 -17.96
CA LEU A 7 -4.68 9.81 -17.18
C LEU A 7 -4.11 9.66 -15.77
N VAL A 8 -2.78 9.50 -15.64
CA VAL A 8 -2.11 9.36 -14.34
C VAL A 8 -2.32 10.61 -13.50
N LYS A 9 -2.26 11.80 -14.09
CA LYS A 9 -2.55 13.07 -13.38
C LYS A 9 -4.00 13.12 -12.90
N SER A 10 -4.96 12.73 -13.73
CA SER A 10 -6.37 12.65 -13.32
C SER A 10 -6.57 11.65 -12.18
N LEU A 11 -5.92 10.49 -12.25
CA LEU A 11 -5.97 9.46 -11.19
C LEU A 11 -5.36 9.99 -9.88
N ALA A 12 -4.20 10.64 -9.94
CA ALA A 12 -3.57 11.28 -8.78
C ALA A 12 -4.51 12.29 -8.10
N ASN A 13 -5.15 13.14 -8.90
CA ASN A 13 -6.09 14.16 -8.41
C ASN A 13 -7.36 13.56 -7.78
N ALA A 14 -7.85 12.43 -8.29
CA ALA A 14 -9.02 11.76 -7.74
C ALA A 14 -8.71 10.98 -6.45
N LEU A 15 -7.49 10.47 -6.31
CA LEU A 15 -7.06 9.68 -5.16
C LEU A 15 -6.54 10.52 -3.99
N SER A 16 -5.94 11.69 -4.28
CA SER A 16 -5.32 12.54 -3.26
C SER A 16 -6.26 13.01 -2.14
N PRO A 17 -7.56 13.32 -2.36
CA PRO A 17 -8.45 13.71 -1.27
C PRO A 17 -8.71 12.57 -0.26
N ALA A 18 -8.51 11.32 -0.67
CA ALA A 18 -8.59 10.15 0.21
C ALA A 18 -7.24 9.82 0.88
N GLY A 19 -6.22 10.67 0.69
CA GLY A 19 -4.87 10.46 1.22
C GLY A 19 -4.08 9.36 0.51
N LEU A 20 -4.52 8.94 -0.69
CA LEU A 20 -3.82 8.02 -1.57
C LEU A 20 -2.98 8.79 -2.58
N ALA A 21 -1.75 8.32 -2.83
CA ALA A 21 -0.82 8.85 -3.80
C ALA A 21 -0.54 7.82 -4.89
N VAL A 22 -0.11 8.30 -6.05
CA VAL A 22 0.33 7.46 -7.17
C VAL A 22 1.82 7.70 -7.42
N SER A 23 2.55 6.66 -7.80
CA SER A 23 3.93 6.78 -8.25
C SER A 23 3.99 7.51 -9.60
N GLN A 24 5.21 7.85 -10.02
CA GLN A 24 5.45 8.04 -11.45
C GLN A 24 5.03 6.79 -12.23
N PRO A 25 4.47 6.93 -13.44
CA PRO A 25 4.15 5.79 -14.27
C PRO A 25 5.45 5.06 -14.65
N PHE A 26 5.37 3.74 -14.81
CA PHE A 26 6.52 2.93 -15.21
C PHE A 26 6.07 1.80 -16.16
N PRO A 27 6.95 1.29 -17.03
CA PRO A 27 6.63 0.14 -17.87
C PRO A 27 6.62 -1.13 -17.02
N VAL A 28 5.59 -1.96 -17.17
CA VAL A 28 5.49 -3.30 -16.55
C VAL A 28 6.76 -4.13 -16.76
N GLN A 29 7.37 -3.99 -17.94
CA GLN A 29 8.58 -4.68 -18.35
C GLN A 29 9.73 -4.44 -17.37
N ARG A 30 9.83 -3.25 -16.75
CA ARG A 30 10.85 -2.97 -15.72
C ARG A 30 10.70 -3.86 -14.49
N TYR A 31 9.46 -4.17 -14.10
CA TYR A 31 9.19 -5.13 -13.03
C TYR A 31 9.37 -6.58 -13.53
N ASN A 32 8.82 -6.95 -14.68
CA ASN A 32 8.87 -8.33 -15.18
C ASN A 32 10.29 -8.80 -15.54
N ASN A 33 11.18 -7.88 -15.92
CA ASN A 33 12.59 -8.20 -16.25
C ASN A 33 13.49 -8.32 -15.01
N ASP A 34 13.02 -7.90 -13.83
CA ASP A 34 13.78 -8.08 -12.59
C ASP A 34 13.76 -9.56 -12.16
N PRO A 35 14.94 -10.18 -11.91
CA PRO A 35 15.00 -11.61 -11.58
C PRO A 35 14.20 -12.04 -10.35
N ALA A 36 14.00 -11.15 -9.36
CA ALA A 36 13.20 -11.46 -8.18
C ALA A 36 11.69 -11.38 -8.45
N CYS A 37 11.30 -10.69 -9.52
CA CYS A 37 9.90 -10.41 -9.88
C CYS A 37 9.42 -11.28 -11.05
N SER A 38 10.31 -11.73 -11.93
CA SER A 38 9.97 -12.53 -13.12
C SER A 38 9.20 -13.83 -12.85
N PRO A 39 9.30 -14.49 -11.67
CA PRO A 39 8.42 -15.62 -11.34
C PRO A 39 6.96 -15.22 -11.08
N TYR A 40 6.69 -13.93 -10.91
CA TYR A 40 5.38 -13.36 -10.56
C TYR A 40 5.02 -12.19 -11.50
N PRO A 41 4.92 -12.44 -12.82
CA PRO A 41 4.82 -11.38 -13.80
C PRO A 41 3.48 -10.64 -13.69
N LEU A 42 3.55 -9.33 -13.89
CA LEU A 42 2.37 -8.50 -14.16
C LEU A 42 1.92 -8.70 -15.63
N PRO A 43 0.61 -8.57 -15.93
CA PRO A 43 0.11 -8.73 -17.29
C PRO A 43 0.65 -7.63 -18.20
N THR A 44 0.97 -7.99 -19.46
CA THR A 44 1.41 -7.00 -20.46
C THR A 44 0.33 -6.66 -21.48
N PHE A 45 -0.80 -7.36 -21.47
CA PHE A 45 -1.88 -7.23 -22.46
C PHE A 45 -1.34 -7.37 -23.90
N ASP A 46 -0.49 -8.37 -24.12
CA ASP A 46 0.20 -8.65 -25.38
C ASP A 46 1.09 -7.50 -25.93
N ARG A 47 1.33 -6.45 -25.12
CA ARG A 47 2.29 -5.40 -25.47
C ARG A 47 3.71 -5.87 -25.21
N SER A 48 4.53 -5.86 -26.25
CA SER A 48 5.92 -6.32 -26.20
C SER A 48 6.88 -5.29 -25.59
N HIS A 49 6.58 -3.99 -25.67
CA HIS A 49 7.54 -2.94 -25.37
C HIS A 49 7.23 -2.13 -24.11
N SER A 50 6.03 -1.57 -23.98
CA SER A 50 5.69 -0.76 -22.81
C SER A 50 4.22 -0.92 -22.46
N THR A 51 3.95 -1.58 -21.34
CA THR A 51 2.61 -1.63 -20.74
C THR A 51 2.60 -0.68 -19.54
N LEU A 52 1.62 0.22 -19.47
CA LEU A 52 1.51 1.19 -18.39
C LEU A 52 1.21 0.51 -17.05
N ALA A 53 2.06 0.75 -16.05
CA ALA A 53 1.79 0.44 -14.65
C ALA A 53 1.92 1.67 -13.75
N ILE A 54 1.11 1.68 -12.68
CA ILE A 54 1.04 2.75 -11.67
C ILE A 54 0.98 2.08 -10.30
N LEU A 55 1.85 2.48 -9.38
CA LEU A 55 1.79 2.03 -7.99
C LEU A 55 0.99 3.04 -7.17
N VAL A 56 0.01 2.56 -6.42
CA VAL A 56 -0.76 3.34 -5.44
C VAL A 56 -0.22 3.05 -4.04
N TYR A 57 0.01 4.11 -3.28
CA TYR A 57 0.48 4.05 -1.90
C TYR A 57 -0.18 5.13 -1.06
N ASN A 58 0.07 5.14 0.24
CA ASN A 58 -0.32 6.26 1.10
C ASN A 58 0.80 6.61 2.09
N SER A 59 0.75 7.85 2.59
CA SER A 59 1.47 8.29 3.79
C SER A 59 0.53 8.30 5.00
N LYS A 60 0.91 8.97 6.09
CA LYS A 60 0.03 9.29 7.22
C LYS A 60 -1.31 9.90 6.78
N SER A 61 -1.32 10.67 5.68
CA SER A 61 -2.47 11.42 5.16
C SER A 61 -3.75 10.61 4.88
N ILE A 62 -3.67 9.28 4.76
CA ILE A 62 -4.87 8.44 4.58
C ILE A 62 -5.76 8.42 5.82
N TRP A 63 -5.20 8.68 7.00
CA TRP A 63 -5.87 8.40 8.26
C TRP A 63 -7.13 9.23 8.43
N GLU A 64 -7.05 10.55 8.29
CA GLU A 64 -8.20 11.44 8.49
C GLU A 64 -9.35 11.15 7.50
N PRO A 65 -9.13 11.06 6.16
CA PRO A 65 -10.19 10.68 5.23
C PRO A 65 -10.80 9.31 5.52
N PHE A 66 -9.97 8.34 5.94
CA PHE A 66 -10.44 7.02 6.31
C PHE A 66 -11.33 7.04 7.57
N ILE A 67 -10.94 7.76 8.62
CA ILE A 67 -11.76 7.91 9.84
C ILE A 67 -13.05 8.67 9.51
N ALA A 68 -13.00 9.71 8.69
CA ALA A 68 -14.20 10.41 8.21
C ALA A 68 -15.13 9.48 7.41
N TYR A 69 -14.57 8.61 6.56
CA TYR A 69 -15.32 7.56 5.89
C TYR A 69 -15.99 6.62 6.90
N LEU A 70 -15.27 6.12 7.91
CA LEU A 70 -15.87 5.26 8.93
C LEU A 70 -17.00 5.97 9.70
N ALA A 71 -16.82 7.25 10.02
CA ALA A 71 -17.77 8.05 10.81
C ALA A 71 -19.14 8.24 10.15
N GLN A 72 -19.21 8.20 8.81
CA GLN A 72 -20.48 8.34 8.07
C GLN A 72 -21.43 7.16 8.27
N ASP A 73 -20.90 5.95 8.46
CA ASP A 73 -21.69 4.76 8.74
C ASP A 73 -20.87 3.74 9.56
N PRO A 74 -20.66 4.02 10.87
CA PRO A 74 -19.79 3.18 11.70
C PRO A 74 -20.33 1.77 11.84
N ALA A 75 -21.65 1.59 11.85
CA ALA A 75 -22.29 0.29 12.03
C ALA A 75 -21.93 -0.67 10.89
N SER A 76 -22.03 -0.22 9.63
CA SER A 76 -21.67 -1.08 8.49
C SER A 76 -20.16 -1.16 8.26
N ARG A 77 -19.42 -0.06 8.46
CA ARG A 77 -18.01 0.07 8.07
C ARG A 77 -17.01 -0.40 9.12
N LEU A 78 -17.38 -0.39 10.41
CA LEU A 78 -16.53 -0.92 11.49
C LEU A 78 -16.89 -2.35 11.84
N GLU A 79 -18.17 -2.66 12.07
CA GLU A 79 -18.55 -3.98 12.58
C GLU A 79 -18.61 -5.04 11.49
N GLY A 80 -18.70 -4.60 10.22
CA GLY A 80 -19.00 -5.45 9.08
C GLY A 80 -20.47 -5.82 9.12
N ALA A 81 -21.19 -5.67 8.01
CA ALA A 81 -22.52 -6.23 7.93
C ALA A 81 -22.43 -7.72 8.28
N ILE A 82 -23.13 -8.15 9.33
CA ILE A 82 -23.59 -9.53 9.44
C ILE A 82 -24.57 -9.69 8.28
N VAL A 83 -24.05 -9.90 7.06
CA VAL A 83 -24.88 -10.31 5.94
C VAL A 83 -25.21 -11.76 6.24
N HIS A 84 -26.37 -11.95 6.84
CA HIS A 84 -27.03 -13.25 6.83
C HIS A 84 -27.12 -13.66 5.35
N LEU A 85 -26.35 -14.67 4.95
CA LEU A 85 -26.23 -15.19 3.58
C LEU A 85 -27.52 -15.88 3.11
N SER A 86 -28.68 -15.23 3.23
CA SER A 86 -29.97 -15.82 2.85
C SER A 86 -30.57 -15.21 1.58
N ARG A 87 -29.97 -14.20 0.94
CA ARG A 87 -30.51 -13.62 -0.31
C ARG A 87 -29.42 -13.13 -1.27
N ILE A 88 -28.80 -14.04 -2.01
CA ILE A 88 -28.30 -13.71 -3.35
C ILE A 88 -29.21 -14.45 -4.34
N SER A 89 -30.02 -13.64 -5.02
CA SER A 89 -30.84 -14.02 -6.15
C SER A 89 -29.99 -14.56 -7.29
N GLN A 90 -30.51 -15.62 -7.91
CA GLN A 90 -30.06 -16.19 -9.17
C GLN A 90 -29.88 -15.10 -10.25
N GLY A 91 -28.76 -15.12 -11.00
CA GLY A 91 -28.74 -14.51 -12.33
C GLY A 91 -27.48 -13.79 -12.83
N CYS A 92 -26.43 -13.57 -12.03
CA CYS A 92 -25.18 -12.97 -12.53
C CYS A 92 -23.99 -13.92 -12.34
N PRO A 93 -23.15 -14.19 -13.37
CA PRO A 93 -21.95 -14.98 -13.20
C PRO A 93 -20.89 -14.14 -12.47
N SER A 94 -20.90 -14.20 -11.14
CA SER A 94 -19.89 -13.57 -10.28
C SER A 94 -18.62 -14.41 -10.25
N ASN A 95 -17.72 -14.23 -11.22
CA ASN A 95 -16.34 -14.70 -11.17
C ASN A 95 -15.41 -13.72 -10.42
N LEU A 96 -15.90 -13.12 -9.34
CA LEU A 96 -15.06 -12.41 -8.38
C LEU A 96 -14.71 -13.38 -7.25
N PRO A 97 -13.43 -13.70 -7.01
CA PRO A 97 -13.04 -14.59 -5.92
C PRO A 97 -13.52 -14.02 -4.59
N SER A 98 -14.36 -14.78 -3.91
CA SER A 98 -14.88 -14.45 -2.58
C SER A 98 -13.77 -14.58 -1.53
N PHE A 99 -13.16 -13.46 -1.16
CA PHE A 99 -12.29 -13.40 0.00
C PHE A 99 -13.12 -13.53 1.29
N LYS A 100 -13.15 -14.75 1.85
CA LYS A 100 -13.60 -15.02 3.23
C LYS A 100 -12.42 -14.82 4.19
N GLY A 101 -12.13 -13.56 4.48
CA GLY A 101 -11.36 -13.11 5.64
C GLY A 101 -12.08 -11.88 6.16
N THR A 102 -12.24 -11.74 7.48
CA THR A 102 -12.88 -10.55 8.08
C THR A 102 -12.23 -9.31 7.47
N SER A 103 -12.97 -8.53 6.69
CA SER A 103 -12.38 -7.50 5.85
C SER A 103 -11.63 -6.48 6.71
N ASN A 104 -10.46 -6.05 6.26
CA ASN A 104 -9.72 -4.98 6.89
C ASN A 104 -10.35 -3.65 6.41
N PRO A 105 -10.97 -2.84 7.30
CA PRO A 105 -11.70 -1.64 6.85
C PRO A 105 -10.85 -0.64 6.07
N LEU A 106 -9.55 -0.56 6.36
CA LEU A 106 -8.63 0.32 5.65
C LEU A 106 -8.29 -0.20 4.25
N ASP A 107 -8.15 -1.52 4.09
CA ASP A 107 -7.97 -2.13 2.77
C ASP A 107 -9.25 -2.00 1.93
N ASP A 108 -10.43 -2.18 2.54
CA ASP A 108 -11.72 -1.96 1.87
C ASP A 108 -11.90 -0.52 1.41
N PHE A 109 -11.55 0.44 2.27
CA PHE A 109 -11.57 1.86 1.93
C PHE A 109 -10.66 2.14 0.74
N ALA A 110 -9.40 1.71 0.80
CA ALA A 110 -8.44 1.92 -0.28
C ALA A 110 -8.90 1.28 -1.60
N ALA A 111 -9.34 0.02 -1.57
CA ALA A 111 -9.82 -0.70 -2.75
C ALA A 111 -11.04 0.00 -3.39
N LYS A 112 -12.07 0.32 -2.60
CA LYS A 112 -13.27 1.02 -3.11
C LYS A 112 -12.94 2.37 -3.72
N THR A 113 -12.04 3.14 -3.10
CA THR A 113 -11.60 4.43 -3.61
C THR A 113 -10.84 4.28 -4.93
N ILE A 114 -9.91 3.32 -5.02
CA ILE A 114 -9.14 3.05 -6.24
C ILE A 114 -10.06 2.59 -7.37
N GLU A 115 -10.93 1.63 -7.11
CA GLU A 115 -11.86 1.08 -8.11
C GLU A 115 -12.84 2.15 -8.61
N SER A 116 -13.40 2.96 -7.71
CA SER A 116 -14.28 4.07 -8.09
C SER A 116 -13.55 5.12 -8.93
N ALA A 117 -12.29 5.44 -8.62
CA ALA A 117 -11.51 6.38 -9.42
C ALA A 117 -11.25 5.82 -10.83
N LEU A 118 -10.90 4.55 -10.94
CA LEU A 118 -10.63 3.90 -12.23
C LEU A 118 -11.88 3.85 -13.11
N LEU A 119 -13.04 3.48 -12.55
CA LEU A 119 -14.32 3.45 -13.29
C LEU A 119 -14.68 4.82 -13.90
N ASN A 120 -14.30 5.92 -13.25
CA ASN A 120 -14.63 7.27 -13.71
C ASN A 120 -13.59 7.89 -14.65
N ILE A 121 -12.33 7.41 -14.61
CA ILE A 121 -11.20 8.06 -15.30
C ILE A 121 -10.70 7.23 -16.48
N VAL A 122 -10.68 5.91 -16.35
CA VAL A 122 -10.17 5.02 -17.40
C VAL A 122 -11.23 4.88 -18.49
N PRO A 123 -10.87 5.07 -19.78
CA PRO A 123 -11.81 4.84 -20.87
C PRO A 123 -12.41 3.44 -20.81
N SER A 124 -13.72 3.30 -21.08
CA SER A 124 -14.42 2.01 -21.03
C SER A 124 -13.89 0.97 -22.03
N THR A 125 -13.13 1.40 -23.03
CA THR A 125 -12.45 0.54 -24.00
C THR A 125 -11.08 0.05 -23.53
N THR A 126 -10.52 0.61 -22.46
CA THR A 126 -9.22 0.24 -21.91
C THR A 126 -9.38 -0.82 -20.84
N GLN A 127 -8.79 -1.99 -21.07
CA GLN A 127 -8.71 -3.03 -20.04
C GLN A 127 -7.70 -2.63 -18.97
N TYR A 128 -7.96 -3.04 -17.73
CA TYR A 128 -7.00 -2.88 -16.64
C TYR A 128 -7.08 -4.02 -15.64
N LEU A 129 -6.02 -4.20 -14.88
CA LEU A 129 -5.92 -5.14 -13.79
C LEU A 129 -5.37 -4.45 -12.54
N ILE A 130 -5.91 -4.82 -11.38
CA ILE A 130 -5.43 -4.35 -10.07
C ILE A 130 -4.87 -5.55 -9.30
N ARG A 131 -3.68 -5.39 -8.71
CA ARG A 131 -3.17 -6.27 -7.67
C ARG A 131 -3.04 -5.52 -6.36
N TYR A 132 -3.30 -6.21 -5.27
CA TYR A 132 -3.21 -5.71 -3.90
C TYR A 132 -2.12 -6.47 -3.12
N PRO A 133 -1.48 -5.85 -2.10
CA PRO A 133 -0.41 -6.49 -1.32
C PRO A 133 -0.79 -7.80 -0.63
N HIS A 134 -2.09 -8.03 -0.38
CA HIS A 134 -2.61 -9.24 0.25
C HIS A 134 -2.97 -10.33 -0.77
N ASN A 135 -2.82 -10.09 -2.08
CA ASN A 135 -2.97 -11.14 -3.08
C ASN A 135 -1.82 -12.14 -3.01
N THR A 136 -2.13 -13.42 -3.21
CA THR A 136 -1.16 -14.53 -3.12
C THR A 136 -1.27 -15.45 -4.34
N GLY A 137 -0.41 -16.45 -4.43
CA GLY A 137 -0.41 -17.42 -5.54
C GLY A 137 -0.13 -16.75 -6.89
N LYS A 138 -0.97 -17.01 -7.90
CA LYS A 138 -0.81 -16.44 -9.26
C LYS A 138 -1.01 -14.93 -9.32
N GLU A 139 -1.57 -14.34 -8.28
CA GLU A 139 -1.85 -12.90 -8.18
C GLU A 139 -0.83 -12.18 -7.30
N PHE A 140 0.15 -12.91 -6.75
CA PHE A 140 1.20 -12.34 -5.91
C PHE A 140 2.02 -11.31 -6.70
N VAL A 141 2.41 -10.24 -6.00
CA VAL A 141 3.31 -9.19 -6.50
C VAL A 141 4.34 -8.87 -5.44
N HIS A 142 5.61 -8.75 -5.83
CA HIS A 142 6.69 -8.39 -4.92
C HIS A 142 6.69 -6.88 -4.63
N PHE A 143 5.67 -6.38 -3.93
CA PHE A 143 5.36 -4.95 -3.77
C PHE A 143 6.53 -4.06 -3.30
N GLN A 144 7.36 -4.54 -2.37
CA GLN A 144 8.54 -3.77 -1.93
C GLN A 144 9.58 -3.59 -3.05
N ARG A 145 9.77 -4.62 -3.89
CA ARG A 145 10.68 -4.57 -5.03
C ARG A 145 10.07 -3.72 -6.14
N LEU A 146 8.76 -3.88 -6.40
CA LEU A 146 8.00 -3.01 -7.30
C LEU A 146 8.13 -1.53 -6.93
N CYS A 147 7.99 -1.18 -5.65
CA CYS A 147 8.11 0.19 -5.16
C CYS A 147 9.49 0.81 -5.41
N HIS A 148 10.54 -0.01 -5.34
CA HIS A 148 11.89 0.40 -5.69
C HIS A 148 12.05 0.55 -7.20
N LEU A 149 11.62 -0.44 -7.97
CA LEU A 149 11.73 -0.45 -9.42
C LEU A 149 10.88 0.65 -10.08
N SER A 150 9.76 1.06 -9.48
CA SER A 150 8.97 2.20 -9.96
C SER A 150 9.60 3.56 -9.65
N GLY A 151 10.72 3.61 -8.93
CA GLY A 151 11.36 4.84 -8.49
C GLY A 151 10.65 5.53 -7.32
N THR A 152 9.69 4.88 -6.66
CA THR A 152 8.88 5.52 -5.61
C THR A 152 9.63 5.63 -4.28
N ALA A 153 10.33 4.58 -3.87
CA ALA A 153 11.02 4.56 -2.59
C ALA A 153 12.20 3.59 -2.59
N TYR A 154 13.22 3.90 -1.79
CA TYR A 154 14.36 3.02 -1.62
C TYR A 154 13.97 1.78 -0.81
N ARG A 155 14.19 0.57 -1.34
CA ARG A 155 14.04 -0.66 -0.55
C ARG A 155 15.31 -0.91 0.23
N ASN A 156 15.30 -0.62 1.53
CA ASN A 156 16.45 -0.83 2.40
C ASN A 156 16.71 -2.34 2.57
N PRO A 157 17.87 -2.87 2.16
CA PRO A 157 18.17 -4.30 2.22
C PRO A 157 18.39 -4.81 3.66
N ASN A 158 18.66 -3.93 4.63
CA ASN A 158 18.94 -4.31 6.01
C ASN A 158 17.65 -4.66 6.80
N CYS A 159 16.51 -4.07 6.42
CA CYS A 159 15.22 -4.25 7.14
C CYS A 159 14.03 -4.54 6.21
N PHE A 160 14.25 -4.55 4.89
CA PHE A 160 13.26 -4.75 3.84
C PHE A 160 12.14 -3.70 3.78
N LEU A 161 12.25 -2.59 4.51
CA LEU A 161 11.32 -1.46 4.41
C LEU A 161 11.58 -0.65 3.14
N CYS A 162 10.50 -0.14 2.55
CA CYS A 162 10.57 0.93 1.55
C CYS A 162 10.64 2.28 2.27
N VAL A 163 11.58 3.13 1.89
CA VAL A 163 11.88 4.42 2.49
C VAL A 163 11.66 5.51 1.45
N HIS A 164 10.56 6.23 1.57
CA HIS A 164 10.23 7.34 0.69
C HIS A 164 11.13 8.55 1.01
N PRO A 165 11.66 9.28 0.02
CA PRO A 165 12.56 10.42 0.27
C PRO A 165 11.89 11.57 1.05
N ILE A 166 10.55 11.65 1.02
CA ILE A 166 9.79 12.67 1.76
C ILE A 166 9.16 12.10 3.03
N HIS A 167 8.62 10.87 2.99
CA HIS A 167 7.80 10.34 4.08
C HIS A 167 8.57 9.37 4.98
N GLY A 168 9.84 9.10 4.66
CA GLY A 168 10.60 8.03 5.29
C GLY A 168 9.90 6.69 5.13
N PRO A 169 10.01 5.80 6.14
CA PRO A 169 9.30 4.52 6.11
C PRO A 169 7.82 4.66 6.48
N TRP A 170 7.28 5.87 6.68
CA TRP A 170 5.88 6.08 7.10
C TRP A 170 4.92 6.09 5.91
N MET A 171 4.95 4.99 5.17
CA MET A 171 4.10 4.72 4.04
C MET A 171 3.61 3.28 4.03
N ALA A 172 2.51 3.04 3.30
CA ALA A 172 2.03 1.71 2.97
C ALA A 172 1.70 1.61 1.48
N LEU A 173 2.05 0.48 0.88
CA LEU A 173 1.73 0.16 -0.51
C LEU A 173 0.29 -0.37 -0.57
N ARG A 174 -0.49 0.04 -1.58
CA ARG A 174 -1.93 -0.25 -1.63
C ARG A 174 -2.35 -1.04 -2.85
N ALA A 175 -1.85 -0.68 -4.02
CA ALA A 175 -2.16 -1.42 -5.23
C ALA A 175 -1.10 -1.19 -6.29
N VAL A 176 -1.03 -2.10 -7.25
CA VAL A 176 -0.49 -1.80 -8.58
C VAL A 176 -1.60 -1.93 -9.59
N ILE A 177 -1.72 -0.91 -10.43
CA ILE A 177 -2.71 -0.84 -11.50
C ILE A 177 -1.94 -1.00 -12.80
N VAL A 178 -2.37 -1.94 -13.63
CA VAL A 178 -1.81 -2.18 -14.95
C VAL A 178 -2.87 -1.92 -15.98
N LEU A 179 -2.60 -1.08 -16.97
CA LEU A 179 -3.55 -0.70 -18.01
C LEU A 179 -3.08 -1.23 -19.37
N ASP A 180 -4.03 -1.68 -20.19
CA ASP A 180 -3.80 -2.01 -21.60
C ASP A 180 -3.63 -0.72 -22.42
N MET A 181 -2.50 -0.07 -22.20
CA MET A 181 -2.09 1.17 -22.81
C MET A 181 -0.56 1.24 -22.87
N ASP A 182 -0.04 2.00 -23.82
CA ASP A 182 1.38 2.31 -23.87
C ASP A 182 1.77 3.19 -22.66
N GLY A 183 2.82 2.76 -21.95
CA GLY A 183 3.41 3.49 -20.84
C GLY A 183 4.64 4.31 -21.25
N PRO A 184 5.45 4.74 -20.27
CA PRO A 184 6.78 5.31 -20.51
C PRO A 184 7.68 4.39 -21.32
N SER A 185 8.63 4.94 -22.07
CA SER A 185 9.58 4.12 -22.83
C SER A 185 10.42 3.26 -21.88
N PRO A 186 10.73 1.99 -22.21
CA PRO A 186 11.72 1.21 -21.46
C PRO A 186 13.11 1.86 -21.46
N ASP A 187 13.41 2.64 -22.50
CA ASP A 187 14.67 3.36 -22.67
C ASP A 187 14.68 4.72 -21.94
N GLU A 188 13.55 5.14 -21.35
CA GLU A 188 13.50 6.34 -20.53
C GLU A 188 14.32 6.13 -19.25
N ALA A 189 15.15 7.12 -18.91
CA ALA A 189 15.95 7.04 -17.69
C ALA A 189 15.04 7.10 -16.46
N PHE A 190 14.95 6.00 -15.72
CA PHE A 190 14.32 5.95 -14.41
C PHE A 190 15.39 6.12 -13.33
N GLU A 191 15.31 7.22 -12.58
CA GLU A 191 16.16 7.42 -11.42
C GLU A 191 15.92 6.30 -10.40
N GLU A 192 16.98 5.57 -10.07
CA GLU A 192 16.92 4.58 -9.01
C GLU A 192 16.88 5.26 -7.65
N PRO A 193 15.94 4.90 -6.76
CA PRO A 193 15.91 5.48 -5.43
C PRO A 193 17.20 5.15 -4.68
N THR A 194 17.82 6.16 -4.08
CA THR A 194 19.00 5.98 -3.22
C THR A 194 18.61 5.89 -1.75
N ASN A 195 19.45 5.26 -0.92
CA ASN A 195 19.22 5.23 0.53
C ASN A 195 19.18 6.66 1.09
N PRO A 196 18.03 7.14 1.64
CA PRO A 196 17.95 8.49 2.18
C PRO A 196 18.75 8.66 3.48
N TYR A 197 19.09 7.57 4.16
CA TYR A 197 19.80 7.61 5.44
C TYR A 197 20.87 6.51 5.60
N PRO A 198 21.97 6.54 4.81
CA PRO A 198 23.04 5.54 4.91
C PRO A 198 23.71 5.51 6.29
N ALA A 199 23.79 6.66 6.97
CA ALA A 199 24.38 6.76 8.30
C ALA A 199 23.61 5.95 9.37
N GLY A 200 22.32 5.65 9.14
CA GLY A 200 21.51 4.83 10.03
C GLY A 200 21.64 3.32 9.81
N ASP A 201 22.29 2.87 8.72
CA ASP A 201 22.27 1.46 8.33
C ASP A 201 22.88 0.53 9.38
N GLU A 202 23.91 0.97 10.12
CA GLU A 202 24.52 0.17 11.17
C GLU A 202 23.54 -0.07 12.34
N ALA A 203 22.92 0.99 12.85
CA ALA A 203 21.93 0.90 13.92
C ALA A 203 20.71 0.06 13.50
N VAL A 204 20.30 0.18 12.23
CA VAL A 204 19.21 -0.63 11.66
C VAL A 204 19.60 -2.11 11.60
N ARG A 205 20.80 -2.44 11.12
CA ARG A 205 21.30 -3.82 11.09
C ARG A 205 21.35 -4.42 12.48
N GLU A 206 21.91 -3.70 13.44
CA GLU A 206 22.01 -4.13 14.84
C GLU A 206 20.61 -4.41 15.40
N ARG A 207 19.66 -3.47 15.23
CA ARG A 207 18.31 -3.66 15.75
C ARG A 207 17.57 -4.81 15.09
N CYS A 208 17.69 -4.96 13.77
CA CYS A 208 17.11 -6.09 13.04
C CYS A 208 17.71 -7.42 13.48
N SER A 209 19.02 -7.49 13.70
CA SER A 209 19.69 -8.68 14.23
C SER A 209 19.17 -9.06 15.62
N ASN A 210 19.06 -8.08 16.52
CA ASN A 210 18.55 -8.31 17.87
C ASN A 210 17.09 -8.80 17.84
N LEU A 211 16.24 -8.14 17.04
CA LEU A 211 14.85 -8.58 16.88
C LEU A 211 14.76 -10.00 16.28
N GLN A 212 15.63 -10.35 15.33
CA GLN A 212 15.66 -11.70 14.76
C GLN A 212 16.01 -12.74 15.83
N GLN A 213 17.02 -12.48 16.66
CA GLN A 213 17.39 -13.37 17.77
C GLN A 213 16.23 -13.55 18.77
N GLU A 214 15.51 -12.47 19.10
CA GLU A 214 14.34 -12.54 19.97
C GLU A 214 13.18 -13.34 19.36
N VAL A 215 13.01 -13.28 18.03
CA VAL A 215 11.98 -14.03 17.29
C VAL A 215 12.36 -15.50 17.16
N ASP A 216 13.64 -15.82 16.93
CA ASP A 216 14.13 -17.19 16.74
C ASP A 216 13.95 -18.08 17.98
N VAL A 217 13.92 -17.47 19.17
CA VAL A 217 13.67 -18.17 20.44
C VAL A 217 12.19 -18.17 20.86
N ASP A 218 11.31 -17.51 20.10
CA ASP A 218 9.86 -17.54 20.36
C ASP A 218 9.27 -18.84 19.80
N ALA A 219 8.48 -19.54 20.62
CA ALA A 219 7.83 -20.78 20.20
C ALA A 219 6.67 -20.55 19.21
N ALA A 220 6.20 -19.31 19.05
CA ALA A 220 5.13 -18.98 18.12
C ALA A 220 5.64 -18.92 16.66
N PRO A 221 4.75 -19.08 15.66
CA PRO A 221 5.10 -18.82 14.27
C PRO A 221 5.68 -17.40 14.09
N ILE A 222 6.66 -17.26 13.20
CA ILE A 222 7.41 -16.00 12.97
C ILE A 222 6.49 -14.78 12.84
N ALA A 223 5.41 -14.88 12.07
CA ALA A 223 4.45 -13.78 11.88
C ALA A 223 3.78 -13.33 13.21
N VAL A 224 3.48 -14.29 14.10
CA VAL A 224 2.90 -14.01 15.42
C VAL A 224 3.96 -13.45 16.36
N ALA A 225 5.17 -14.00 16.37
CA ALA A 225 6.28 -13.53 17.18
C ALA A 225 6.66 -12.07 16.84
N LEU A 226 6.70 -11.73 15.54
CA LEU A 226 6.90 -10.36 15.06
C LEU A 226 5.74 -9.44 15.43
N ASN A 227 4.50 -9.90 15.32
CA ASN A 227 3.33 -9.09 15.68
C ASN A 227 3.30 -8.73 17.18
N ARG A 228 3.73 -9.64 18.06
CA ARG A 228 3.91 -9.35 19.49
C ARG A 228 4.95 -8.27 19.76
N ARG A 229 5.94 -8.16 18.86
CA ARG A 229 7.07 -7.22 18.93
C ARG A 229 6.91 -6.06 17.95
N TRP A 230 5.68 -5.56 17.84
CA TRP A 230 5.40 -4.52 16.85
C TRP A 230 6.00 -3.17 17.22
N HIS A 231 6.27 -2.90 18.51
CA HIS A 231 6.96 -1.69 18.95
C HIS A 231 8.40 -1.67 18.44
N GLU A 232 9.07 -2.82 18.42
CA GLU A 232 10.42 -3.01 17.91
C GLU A 232 10.46 -2.83 16.38
N LEU A 233 9.40 -3.25 15.69
CA LEU A 233 9.19 -2.93 14.27
C LEU A 233 8.97 -1.42 14.02
N VAL A 234 8.37 -0.71 14.98
CA VAL A 234 8.23 0.75 14.95
C VAL A 234 9.57 1.43 15.20
N GLU A 235 10.38 0.96 16.15
CA GLU A 235 11.74 1.44 16.39
C GLU A 235 12.62 1.32 15.14
N ILE A 236 12.54 0.20 14.42
CA ILE A 236 13.26 0.03 13.14
C ILE A 236 12.82 1.10 12.13
N ARG A 237 11.51 1.41 12.05
CA ARG A 237 11.03 2.52 11.20
C ARG A 237 11.56 3.86 11.67
N ASP A 238 11.59 4.13 12.98
CA ASP A 238 12.12 5.36 13.54
C ASP A 238 13.62 5.51 13.20
N LEU A 239 14.43 4.44 13.31
CA LEU A 239 15.84 4.41 12.95
C LEU A 239 16.07 4.69 11.45
N VAL A 240 15.36 3.96 10.57
CA VAL A 240 15.44 4.15 9.12
C VAL A 240 14.95 5.53 8.69
N GLY A 241 13.99 6.09 9.43
CA GLY A 241 13.44 7.43 9.25
C GLY A 241 14.27 8.56 9.85
N GLY A 242 15.45 8.29 10.42
CA GLY A 242 16.24 9.27 11.17
C GLY A 242 16.56 10.56 10.40
N PHE A 243 16.71 10.49 9.07
CA PHE A 243 16.92 11.66 8.21
C PHE A 243 15.77 12.67 8.19
N LEU A 244 14.58 12.30 8.68
CA LEU A 244 13.45 13.22 8.79
C LEU A 244 13.71 14.30 9.85
N GLY A 245 14.51 14.01 10.87
CA GLY A 245 14.80 14.93 11.98
C GLY A 245 13.51 15.49 12.59
N ASP A 246 13.47 16.81 12.76
CA ASP A 246 12.31 17.53 13.33
C ASP A 246 11.01 17.37 12.52
N ARG A 247 11.10 16.93 11.25
CA ARG A 247 9.92 16.69 10.39
C ARG A 247 9.25 15.35 10.65
N VAL A 248 9.81 14.49 11.51
CA VAL A 248 9.27 13.15 11.77
C VAL A 248 7.80 13.19 12.20
N GLY A 249 7.38 14.17 13.00
CA GLY A 249 5.98 14.28 13.47
C GLY A 249 4.95 14.50 12.35
N ILE A 250 5.38 15.04 11.20
CA ILE A 250 4.54 15.27 10.02
C ILE A 250 4.23 13.94 9.31
N HIS A 251 5.17 13.00 9.34
CA HIS A 251 5.09 11.76 8.56
C HIS A 251 4.77 10.54 9.39
N ARG A 252 5.29 10.47 10.63
CA ARG A 252 5.08 9.34 11.53
C ARG A 252 3.62 9.22 11.92
N TYR A 253 3.11 7.99 11.82
CA TYR A 253 1.76 7.65 12.24
C TYR A 253 1.55 8.06 13.70
N ASP A 254 0.37 8.61 13.98
CA ASP A 254 -0.03 8.91 15.36
C ASP A 254 -0.33 7.62 16.14
N GLU A 255 -0.60 7.75 17.43
CA GLU A 255 -0.76 6.62 18.33
C GLU A 255 -1.92 5.70 17.93
N LEU A 256 -3.09 6.25 17.60
CA LEU A 256 -4.25 5.44 17.19
C LEU A 256 -4.01 4.76 15.85
N GLN A 257 -3.39 5.46 14.90
CA GLN A 257 -2.99 4.90 13.63
C GLN A 257 -1.99 3.76 13.84
N LEU A 258 -0.90 3.96 14.59
CA LEU A 258 0.09 2.92 14.88
C LEU A 258 -0.56 1.68 15.50
N ASN A 259 -1.31 1.89 16.58
CA ASN A 259 -1.98 0.82 17.28
C ASN A 259 -2.89 0.02 16.36
N TYR A 260 -3.72 0.69 15.53
CA TYR A 260 -4.55 0.00 14.55
C TYR A 260 -3.72 -0.73 13.47
N HIS A 261 -2.68 -0.10 12.92
CA HIS A 261 -1.89 -0.67 11.83
C HIS A 261 -1.19 -1.97 12.23
N TYR A 262 -0.77 -2.10 13.48
CA TYR A 262 -0.05 -3.28 13.96
C TYR A 262 -0.94 -4.30 14.66
N SER A 263 -1.95 -3.88 15.45
CA SER A 263 -2.86 -4.82 16.14
C SER A 263 -4.04 -5.28 15.29
N LYS A 264 -4.45 -4.45 14.31
CA LYS A 264 -5.73 -4.56 13.56
C LYS A 264 -6.98 -4.54 14.45
N GLU A 265 -6.85 -4.15 15.72
CA GLU A 265 -7.99 -4.09 16.65
C GLU A 265 -8.90 -2.90 16.34
N LYS A 266 -10.18 -3.20 16.10
CA LYS A 266 -11.20 -2.19 15.77
C LYS A 266 -11.47 -1.18 16.90
N LYS A 267 -11.03 -1.45 18.14
CA LYS A 267 -11.19 -0.50 19.27
C LYS A 267 -10.52 0.84 18.99
N TYR A 268 -9.33 0.83 18.36
CA TYR A 268 -8.61 2.05 17.99
C TYR A 268 -9.32 2.83 16.88
N LEU A 269 -10.03 2.13 15.97
CA LEU A 269 -10.89 2.79 14.99
C LEU A 269 -12.11 3.43 15.65
N ARG A 270 -12.75 2.75 16.61
CA ARG A 270 -13.89 3.30 17.35
C ARG A 270 -13.49 4.55 18.13
N GLU A 271 -12.32 4.52 18.76
CA GLU A 271 -11.76 5.66 19.48
C GLU A 271 -11.48 6.84 18.54
N ALA A 272 -10.81 6.60 17.41
CA ALA A 272 -10.55 7.65 16.41
C ALA A 272 -11.84 8.27 15.85
N VAL A 273 -12.87 7.46 15.57
CA VAL A 273 -14.20 7.94 15.16
C VAL A 273 -14.87 8.75 16.28
N GLY A 274 -14.69 8.36 17.54
CA GLY A 274 -15.15 9.11 18.71
C GLY A 274 -14.52 10.51 18.79
N GLN A 275 -13.19 10.58 18.73
CA GLN A 275 -12.43 11.85 18.77
C GLN A 275 -12.83 12.81 17.64
N LEU A 276 -13.06 12.28 16.43
CA LEU A 276 -13.52 13.09 15.30
C LEU A 276 -14.89 13.74 15.59
N LYS A 277 -15.83 12.99 16.18
CA LYS A 277 -17.17 13.50 16.51
C LYS A 277 -17.13 14.57 17.60
N GLU A 278 -16.27 14.40 18.60
CA GLU A 278 -16.09 15.39 19.68
C GLU A 278 -15.53 16.71 19.16
N THR A 279 -14.66 16.67 18.14
CA THR A 279 -14.06 17.87 17.53
C THR A 279 -15.02 18.61 16.59
N GLN A 280 -16.12 17.96 16.18
CA GLN A 280 -17.14 18.53 15.27
C GLN A 280 -18.38 19.09 16.01
N CYS A 281 -18.47 18.86 17.32
CA CYS A 281 -19.51 19.41 18.21
C CYS A 281 -19.06 20.73 18.83
#